data_AF-A0A934VI57-F1
#
_entry.id   AF-A0A934VI57-F1
#
_cell.length_a   1.000
_cell.length_b   1.000
_cell.length_c   1.000
_cell.angle_alpha   90.00
_cell.angle_beta   90.00
_cell.angle_gamma   90.00
#
_symmetry.space_group_name_H-M   'P 1'
#
loop_
_entity.id
_entity.type
_entity.pdbx_description
1 polymer ?
#
loop_
_entity_poly.entity_id
_entity_poly.type
_entity_poly.pdbx_seq_one_letter_code
_entity_poly.pdbx_strand_id
1 'polypeptide(L)'
;MSYEDYQELMQAVVARQGYEGFHPSLYLVATEDPFRILDCPLSPEGEGEKAKAFAAELLAEGATAYLAYRAGERKVEVCLIEDFQLTEKVILRVQ
;
A
#
# COMPACT_ATOMS: atom_id res chain seq x y z
N MET A 1 6.01 -13.43 0.94
CA MET A 1 5.05 -12.95 -0.08
C MET A 1 5.86 -12.18 -1.11
N SER A 2 5.63 -12.40 -2.40
CA SER A 2 6.25 -11.62 -3.47
C SER A 2 5.49 -10.30 -3.70
N TYR A 3 6.05 -9.40 -4.51
CA TYR A 3 5.34 -8.18 -4.90
C TYR A 3 4.12 -8.48 -5.78
N GLU A 4 4.21 -9.46 -6.69
CA GLU A 4 3.09 -9.91 -7.52
C GLU A 4 1.94 -10.48 -6.66
N ASP A 5 2.26 -11.33 -5.67
CA ASP A 5 1.26 -11.87 -4.75
C ASP A 5 0.52 -10.75 -4.00
N TYR A 6 1.24 -9.69 -3.63
CA TYR A 6 0.67 -8.54 -2.94
C TYR A 6 -0.25 -7.73 -3.86
N GLN A 7 0.13 -7.54 -5.12
CA GLN A 7 -0.73 -6.88 -6.11
C GLN A 7 -2.05 -7.65 -6.31
N GLU A 8 -1.97 -8.97 -6.49
CA GLU A 8 -3.15 -9.83 -6.65
C GLU A 8 -4.06 -9.78 -5.41
N LEU A 9 -3.46 -9.81 -4.22
CA LEU A 9 -4.18 -9.66 -2.96
C LEU A 9 -4.93 -8.32 -2.89
N MET A 10 -4.26 -7.21 -3.19
CA MET A 10 -4.89 -5.88 -3.17
C MET A 10 -6.01 -5.78 -4.20
N GLN A 11 -5.83 -6.34 -5.40
CA GLN A 11 -6.87 -6.37 -6.42
C GLN A 11 -8.10 -7.16 -5.95
N ALA A 12 -7.92 -8.31 -5.32
CA ALA A 12 -9.01 -9.10 -4.76
C ALA A 12 -9.74 -8.38 -3.62
N VAL A 13 -8.99 -7.69 -2.73
CA VAL A 13 -9.55 -6.88 -1.64
C VAL A 13 -10.41 -5.75 -2.21
N VAL A 14 -9.88 -4.99 -3.18
CA VAL A 14 -10.59 -3.89 -3.83
C VAL A 14 -11.84 -4.39 -4.57
N ALA A 15 -11.75 -5.52 -5.27
CA ALA A 15 -12.90 -6.12 -5.96
C ALA A 15 -14.01 -6.56 -4.99
N ARG A 16 -13.64 -7.04 -3.80
CA ARG A 16 -14.59 -7.50 -2.78
C ARG A 16 -15.19 -6.37 -1.96
N GLN A 17 -14.39 -5.40 -1.53
CA GLN A 17 -14.79 -4.34 -0.59
C GLN A 17 -15.24 -3.07 -1.30
N GLY A 18 -14.86 -2.88 -2.57
CA GLY A 18 -15.03 -1.64 -3.29
C GLY A 18 -14.01 -0.57 -2.88
N TYR A 19 -13.90 0.48 -3.70
CA TYR A 19 -12.96 1.57 -3.48
C TYR A 19 -13.15 2.29 -2.12
N GLU A 20 -14.41 2.49 -1.70
CA GLU A 20 -14.72 3.20 -0.45
C GLU A 20 -14.38 2.37 0.80
N GLY A 21 -14.43 1.04 0.69
CA GLY A 21 -14.10 0.11 1.78
C GLY A 21 -12.62 -0.25 1.87
N PHE A 22 -11.81 0.13 0.88
CA PHE A 22 -10.38 -0.14 0.88
C PHE A 22 -9.66 0.76 1.88
N HIS A 23 -8.87 0.15 2.76
CA HIS A 23 -7.99 0.83 3.70
C HIS A 23 -6.53 0.75 3.23
N PRO A 24 -5.75 1.83 3.32
CA PRO A 24 -4.34 1.77 3.01
C PRO A 24 -3.61 0.76 3.90
N SER A 25 -2.63 0.07 3.32
CA SER A 25 -1.91 -1.00 3.99
C SER A 25 -0.44 -1.03 3.60
N LEU A 26 0.38 -1.56 4.51
CA LEU A 26 1.81 -1.75 4.36
C LEU A 26 2.13 -3.21 4.74
N TYR A 27 2.90 -3.89 3.90
CA TYR A 27 3.49 -5.19 4.19
C TYR A 27 5.01 -5.04 4.28
N LEU A 28 5.58 -5.26 5.46
CA LEU A 28 7.01 -5.28 5.73
C LEU A 28 7.56 -6.69 5.46
N VAL A 29 8.58 -6.80 4.61
CA VAL A 29 9.21 -8.09 4.33
C VAL A 29 10.09 -8.50 5.51
N ALA A 30 10.09 -9.81 5.83
CA ALA A 30 10.96 -10.43 6.84
C ALA A 30 10.77 -9.93 8.31
N THR A 31 9.58 -9.47 8.67
CA THR A 31 9.23 -9.15 10.07
C THR A 31 8.24 -10.18 10.65
N GLU A 32 8.20 -10.33 11.98
CA GLU A 32 7.30 -11.28 12.67
C GLU A 32 5.81 -10.91 12.52
N ASP A 33 5.52 -9.63 12.35
CA ASP A 33 4.19 -9.09 12.13
C ASP A 33 4.22 -8.13 10.94
N PRO A 34 4.10 -8.67 9.71
CA PRO A 34 4.46 -7.94 8.50
C PRO A 34 3.38 -6.99 8.01
N PHE A 35 2.11 -7.20 8.38
CA PHE A 35 1.01 -6.45 7.80
C PHE A 35 0.53 -5.33 8.73
N ARG A 36 0.41 -4.11 8.21
CA ARG A 36 -0.11 -2.94 8.91
C ARG A 36 -1.22 -2.33 8.09
N ILE A 37 -2.39 -2.12 8.70
CA ILE A 37 -3.42 -1.26 8.13
C ILE A 37 -3.19 0.14 8.68
N LEU A 38 -3.17 1.12 7.79
CA LEU A 38 -3.02 2.51 8.16
C LEU A 38 -4.40 3.07 8.45
N ASP A 39 -4.63 3.42 9.71
CA ASP A 39 -5.84 4.13 10.12
C ASP A 39 -5.69 5.60 9.74
N CYS A 40 -6.22 5.96 8.56
CA CYS A 40 -6.26 7.33 8.09
C CYS A 40 -7.70 7.72 7.74
N PRO A 41 -8.04 9.01 7.83
CA PRO A 41 -9.33 9.52 7.35
C PRO A 41 -9.56 9.04 5.92
N LEU A 42 -10.77 8.57 5.64
CA LEU A 42 -11.13 8.02 4.34
C LEU A 42 -11.31 9.12 3.27
N SER A 43 -10.29 9.96 3.09
CA SER A 43 -10.29 11.07 2.15
C SER A 43 -9.35 10.75 0.99
N PRO A 44 -9.83 10.75 -0.27
CA PRO A 44 -8.99 10.45 -1.44
C PRO A 44 -7.74 11.35 -1.57
N GLU A 45 -7.76 12.53 -0.96
CA GLU A 45 -6.66 13.48 -0.90
C GLU A 45 -5.81 13.24 0.36
N GLY A 46 -4.50 13.07 0.18
CA GLY A 46 -3.51 12.98 1.26
C GLY A 46 -3.23 11.57 1.81
N GLU A 47 -3.97 10.53 1.39
CA GLU A 47 -3.67 9.15 1.79
C GLU A 47 -2.29 8.69 1.32
N GLY A 48 -1.89 9.04 0.10
CA GLY A 48 -0.57 8.67 -0.42
C GLY A 48 0.60 9.32 0.36
N GLU A 49 0.45 10.57 0.81
CA GLU A 49 1.46 11.23 1.64
C GLU A 49 1.57 10.58 3.02
N LYS A 50 0.43 10.29 3.65
CA LYS A 50 0.38 9.59 4.95
C LYS A 50 0.95 8.19 4.84
N ALA A 51 0.63 7.47 3.77
CA ALA A 51 1.11 6.13 3.54
C ALA A 51 2.63 6.07 3.34
N LYS A 52 3.19 7.04 2.62
CA LYS A 52 4.64 7.18 2.46
C LYS A 52 5.34 7.59 3.75
N ALA A 53 4.79 8.54 4.50
CA ALA A 53 5.33 8.95 5.80
C ALA A 53 5.35 7.78 6.78
N PHE A 54 4.26 7.03 6.87
CA PHE A 54 4.17 5.84 7.71
C PHE A 54 5.13 4.72 7.28
N ALA A 55 5.27 4.49 5.98
CA ALA A 55 6.26 3.54 5.46
C ALA A 55 7.68 3.95 5.88
N ALA A 56 8.02 5.24 5.77
CA ALA A 56 9.32 5.77 6.17
C ALA A 56 9.61 5.65 7.69
N GLU A 57 8.58 5.72 8.54
CA GLU A 57 8.72 5.52 9.99
C GLU A 57 9.02 4.06 10.37
N LEU A 58 8.53 3.10 9.58
CA LEU A 58 8.63 1.68 9.88
C LEU A 58 9.75 0.96 9.11
N LEU A 59 10.15 1.49 7.95
CA LEU A 59 11.23 0.93 7.17
C LEU A 59 12.58 1.16 7.87
N ALA A 60 13.33 0.08 8.03
CA ALA A 60 14.74 0.14 8.39
C ALA A 60 15.61 0.24 7.11
N GLU A 61 16.87 0.63 7.26
CA GLU A 61 17.86 0.60 6.18
C GLU A 61 17.97 -0.81 5.59
N GLY A 62 17.99 -0.91 4.25
CA GLY A 62 17.98 -2.18 3.54
C GLY A 62 16.68 -2.99 3.62
N ALA A 63 15.60 -2.45 4.19
CA ALA A 63 14.31 -3.14 4.24
C ALA A 63 13.52 -3.00 2.93
N THR A 64 12.67 -3.99 2.68
CA THR A 64 11.70 -4.00 1.59
C THR A 64 10.29 -3.92 2.17
N ALA A 65 9.44 -3.10 1.59
CA ALA A 65 8.03 -3.04 1.93
C ALA A 65 7.15 -2.91 0.68
N TYR A 66 5.93 -3.45 0.78
CA TYR A 66 4.89 -3.25 -0.21
C TYR A 66 3.82 -2.35 0.39
N LEU A 67 3.41 -1.32 -0.33
CA LEU A 67 2.48 -0.32 0.16
C LEU A 67 1.29 -0.24 -0.79
N ALA A 68 0.08 -0.14 -0.27
CA ALA A 68 -1.12 0.10 -1.06
C ALA A 68 -1.97 1.22 -0.46
N TYR A 69 -2.39 2.20 -1.26
CA TYR A 69 -3.19 3.35 -0.81
C TYR A 69 -4.09 3.90 -1.93
N ARG A 70 -5.13 4.66 -1.57
CA ARG A 70 -5.98 5.33 -2.56
C ARG A 70 -5.30 6.58 -3.11
N ALA A 71 -5.38 6.78 -4.41
CA ALA A 71 -4.68 7.82 -5.14
C ALA A 71 -5.62 8.74 -5.93
N GLY A 72 -6.80 9.03 -5.39
CA GLY A 72 -7.85 9.79 -6.08
C GLY A 72 -8.46 9.04 -7.27
N GLU A 73 -9.43 9.67 -7.94
CA GLU A 73 -10.06 9.19 -9.19
C GLU A 73 -10.42 7.69 -9.22
N ARG A 74 -10.87 7.12 -8.09
CA ARG A 74 -11.15 5.68 -7.91
C ARG A 74 -9.99 4.77 -8.32
N LYS A 75 -8.78 5.07 -7.83
CA LYS A 75 -7.56 4.29 -8.07
C LYS A 75 -6.90 3.88 -6.76
N VAL A 76 -6.33 2.69 -6.75
CA VAL A 76 -5.41 2.24 -5.69
C VAL A 76 -4.02 2.12 -6.30
N GLU A 77 -3.04 2.80 -5.71
CA GLU A 77 -1.63 2.60 -6.03
C GLU A 77 -1.08 1.48 -5.16
N VAL A 78 -0.39 0.54 -5.79
CA VAL A 78 0.39 -0.50 -5.13
C VAL A 78 1.85 -0.25 -5.49
N CYS A 79 2.72 -0.24 -4.49
CA CYS A 79 4.09 0.25 -4.58
C CYS A 79 5.06 -0.74 -3.94
N LEU A 80 6.22 -0.91 -4.56
CA LEU A 80 7.40 -1.56 -3.98
C LEU A 80 8.35 -0.48 -3.48
N ILE A 81 8.73 -0.57 -2.20
CA ILE A 81 9.71 0.32 -1.57
C ILE A 81 10.88 -0.53 -1.12
N GLU A 82 12.08 -0.17 -1.58
CA GLU A 82 13.34 -0.81 -1.21
C GLU A 82 14.33 0.27 -0.80
N ASP A 83 14.95 0.10 0.37
CA ASP A 83 15.96 1.03 0.88
C ASP A 83 15.49 2.50 0.84
N PHE A 84 14.26 2.74 1.33
CA PHE A 84 13.57 4.03 1.32
C PHE A 84 13.26 4.63 -0.06
N GLN A 85 13.46 3.88 -1.15
CA GLN A 85 13.18 4.32 -2.52
C GLN A 85 11.99 3.58 -3.11
N LEU A 86 11.13 4.30 -3.83
CA LEU A 86 10.07 3.69 -4.64
C LEU A 86 10.70 3.06 -5.89
N THR A 87 10.75 1.74 -5.95
CA THR A 87 11.38 1.02 -7.07
C THR A 87 10.37 0.55 -8.11
N GLU A 88 9.15 0.20 -7.70
CA GLU A 88 8.08 -0.22 -8.61
C GLU A 88 6.71 0.33 -8.19
N LYS A 89 5.81 0.54 -9.16
CA LYS A 89 4.44 0.99 -8.92
C LYS A 89 3.45 0.45 -9.95
N VAL A 90 2.33 -0.07 -9.46
CA VAL A 90 1.16 -0.47 -10.27
C VAL A 90 -0.07 0.31 -9.82
N ILE A 91 -0.92 0.70 -10.78
CA ILE A 91 -2.18 1.40 -10.53
C ILE A 91 -3.34 0.45 -10.81
N LEU A 92 -4.09 0.12 -9.76
CA LEU A 92 -5.35 -0.61 -9.86
C LEU A 92 -6.49 0.39 -10.08
N ARG A 93 -7.17 0.29 -11.22
CA ARG A 93 -8.37 1.11 -11.50
C ARG A 93 -9.61 0.39 -10.98
N VAL A 94 -10.42 1.09 -10.19
CA VAL A 94 -11.68 0.55 -9.65
C VAL A 94 -12.84 1.00 -10.53
N GLN A 95 -13.52 0.04 -11.15
CA GLN A 95 -14.70 0.29 -11.99
C GLN A 95 -15.93 0.72 -11.17
#